data_AF-A0A1V5I996-F1
#
_entry.id   AF-A0A1V5I996-F1
#
_cell.length_a   1.000
_cell.length_b   1.000
_cell.length_c   1.000
_cell.angle_alpha   90.00
_cell.angle_beta   90.00
_cell.angle_gamma   90.00
#
_symmetry.space_group_name_H-M   'P 1'
#
loop_
_entity.id
_entity.type
_entity.pdbx_description
1 polymer ?
#
loop_
_entity_poly.entity_id
_entity_poly.type
_entity_poly.pdbx_seq_one_letter_code
_entity_poly.pdbx_strand_id
1 'polypeptide(L)'
;MSLVFERWKDNPQVRGATESFSAAAERYFSVRDSTETNDRIAARRFWTELSSLYWTVAIALVDARSESLPDELVFDEQERLFLDFGVVDDRLTPHAPDLPSTVHSRAPVGLFQYYSFSDHIAESYSMVMGKPVTPPRSGYSLDDKLARMRSQLEALKTRMKFTLAPSLARAGMMPSEAEATINDLNRCLSSYTEVQMRTRKYREADEEGRRLMSVDNFAFSEAEKRVTAALRPAPAPEGDEEPEAEPPAGPSNEEAAKVAALVEEVKTLARNLVYVEQELVKWNRRVAKKAKDLEAEAPAFRRRELRNMLEMKKEYVSLTAKSARLDDSQICQSDKSPLSIDRAAALLEEMVSLDPDMLMVARVRMYGIPRVILVPGQGYGTYDWNDHTLLMPAFPTYSAERAAAYALATFRWDSDEDRVLKNSYELIKENRNKTTLDLNTSFYKDYYLWLTKEKKGYRILPRATHKVFVQMFAPQREQ
;
A
#
# COMPACT_ATOMS: atom_id res chain seq x y z
N MET A 1 -25.08 -1.89 28.54
CA MET A 1 -23.79 -1.84 27.84
C MET A 1 -22.98 -0.74 28.48
N SER A 2 -21.70 -0.99 28.72
CA SER A 2 -20.80 -0.03 29.34
C SER A 2 -19.50 -0.09 28.56
N LEU A 3 -19.35 0.79 27.57
CA LEU A 3 -18.04 1.01 26.95
C LEU A 3 -17.17 1.68 28.02
N VAL A 4 -16.21 0.96 28.58
CA VAL A 4 -15.35 1.48 29.66
C VAL A 4 -13.92 1.15 29.32
N PHE A 5 -13.07 2.18 29.29
CA PHE A 5 -11.63 2.00 29.25
C PHE A 5 -11.12 2.07 30.70
N GLU A 6 -10.78 0.94 31.29
CA GLU A 6 -10.42 0.83 32.72
C GLU A 6 -9.34 1.84 33.15
N ARG A 7 -8.36 2.09 32.27
CA ARG A 7 -7.29 3.06 32.54
C ARG A 7 -7.79 4.50 32.68
N TRP A 8 -8.95 4.81 32.12
CA TRP A 8 -9.49 6.17 32.00
C TRP A 8 -10.82 6.36 32.71
N LYS A 9 -11.24 5.41 33.55
CA LYS A 9 -12.50 5.49 34.30
C LYS A 9 -12.66 6.77 35.13
N ASP A 10 -11.54 7.32 35.61
CA ASP A 10 -11.49 8.53 36.42
C ASP A 10 -11.24 9.81 35.59
N ASN A 11 -10.91 9.69 34.29
CA ASN A 11 -10.74 10.84 33.41
C ASN A 11 -12.13 11.40 33.00
N PRO A 12 -12.49 12.64 33.38
CA PRO A 12 -13.83 13.16 33.13
C PRO A 12 -14.22 13.25 31.65
N GLN A 13 -13.26 13.54 30.75
CA GLN A 13 -13.53 13.68 29.32
C GLN A 13 -13.79 12.33 28.66
N VAL A 14 -12.94 11.34 28.93
CA VAL A 14 -13.14 9.97 28.41
C VAL A 14 -14.42 9.39 28.98
N ARG A 15 -14.64 9.49 30.29
CA ARG A 15 -15.86 9.01 30.95
C ARG A 15 -17.12 9.62 30.35
N GLY A 16 -17.17 10.95 30.19
CA GLY A 16 -18.33 11.63 29.61
C GLY A 16 -18.61 11.22 28.16
N ALA A 17 -17.55 11.02 27.36
CA ALA A 17 -17.68 10.52 25.98
C ALA A 17 -18.21 9.08 25.96
N THR A 18 -17.70 8.19 26.82
CA THR A 18 -18.14 6.79 26.89
C THR A 18 -19.54 6.62 27.48
N GLU A 19 -19.95 7.47 28.43
CA GLU A 19 -21.31 7.50 28.98
C GLU A 19 -22.31 7.94 27.92
N SER A 20 -21.98 8.98 27.14
CA SER A 20 -22.81 9.45 26.03
C SER A 20 -22.97 8.35 24.95
N PHE A 21 -21.88 7.66 24.62
CA PHE A 21 -21.90 6.52 23.72
C PHE A 21 -22.78 5.38 24.26
N SER A 22 -22.60 5.00 25.52
CA SER A 22 -23.37 3.91 26.15
C SER A 22 -24.87 4.23 26.22
N ALA A 23 -25.23 5.48 26.52
CA ALA A 23 -26.62 5.94 26.53
C ALA A 23 -27.26 5.94 25.12
N ALA A 24 -26.50 6.30 24.08
CA ALA A 24 -26.94 6.17 22.69
C ALA A 24 -27.11 4.69 22.29
N ALA A 25 -26.25 3.81 22.78
CA ALA A 25 -26.33 2.39 22.49
C ALA A 25 -27.57 1.73 23.10
N GLU A 26 -27.96 2.09 24.32
CA GLU A 26 -29.22 1.58 24.91
C GLU A 26 -30.46 2.02 24.11
N ARG A 27 -30.46 3.24 23.56
CA ARG A 27 -31.52 3.70 22.63
C ARG A 27 -31.53 2.90 21.34
N TYR A 28 -30.36 2.54 20.80
CA TYR A 28 -30.26 1.64 19.66
C TYR A 28 -30.79 0.23 19.99
N PHE A 29 -30.40 -0.34 21.13
CA PHE A 29 -30.82 -1.67 21.55
C PHE A 29 -32.33 -1.79 21.77
N SER A 30 -33.01 -0.72 22.20
CA SER A 30 -34.45 -0.75 22.39
C SER A 30 -35.25 -0.90 21.09
N VAL A 31 -34.64 -0.65 19.92
CA VAL A 31 -35.34 -0.66 18.62
C VAL A 31 -34.70 -1.55 17.55
N ARG A 32 -33.45 -2.02 17.73
CA ARG A 32 -32.67 -2.70 16.67
C ARG A 32 -33.31 -3.97 16.11
N ASP A 33 -34.02 -4.72 16.96
CA ASP A 33 -34.59 -6.04 16.63
C ASP A 33 -36.09 -5.92 16.25
N SER A 34 -36.62 -4.70 16.23
CA SER A 34 -38.02 -4.44 15.91
C SER A 34 -38.28 -4.53 14.40
N THR A 35 -39.42 -5.12 14.05
CA THR A 35 -39.91 -5.19 12.65
C THR A 35 -40.73 -3.97 12.26
N GLU A 36 -41.07 -3.08 13.20
CA GLU A 36 -41.86 -1.86 12.94
C GLU A 36 -41.08 -0.85 12.09
N THR A 37 -41.77 -0.17 11.17
CA THR A 37 -41.12 0.77 10.24
C THR A 37 -40.49 1.96 10.96
N ASN A 38 -41.19 2.53 11.95
CA ASN A 38 -40.68 3.66 12.73
C ASN A 38 -39.45 3.28 13.55
N ASP A 39 -39.43 2.08 14.11
CA ASP A 39 -38.30 1.56 14.87
C ASP A 39 -37.09 1.29 13.98
N ARG A 40 -37.29 0.79 12.76
CA ARG A 40 -36.23 0.65 11.76
C ARG A 40 -35.61 2.00 11.35
N ILE A 41 -36.42 3.04 11.22
CA ILE A 41 -35.94 4.42 10.98
C ILE A 41 -35.16 4.94 12.19
N ALA A 42 -35.68 4.71 13.40
CA ALA A 42 -35.02 5.10 14.64
C ALA A 42 -33.68 4.38 14.84
N ALA A 43 -33.61 3.08 14.55
CA ALA A 43 -32.41 2.26 14.64
C ALA A 43 -31.29 2.81 13.74
N ARG A 44 -31.61 3.15 12.47
CA ARG A 44 -30.64 3.79 11.56
C ARG A 44 -30.15 5.13 12.09
N ARG A 45 -31.06 5.97 12.60
CA ARG A 45 -30.70 7.27 13.20
C ARG A 45 -29.77 7.10 14.40
N PHE A 46 -30.09 6.18 15.31
CA PHE A 46 -29.25 5.89 16.48
C PHE A 46 -27.91 5.28 16.08
N TRP A 47 -27.85 4.50 15.00
CA TRP A 47 -26.59 4.00 14.46
C TRP A 47 -25.70 5.13 13.92
N THR A 48 -26.26 6.09 13.17
CA THR A 48 -25.53 7.28 12.75
C THR A 48 -25.04 8.11 13.94
N GLU A 49 -25.84 8.22 15.00
CA GLU A 49 -25.44 8.88 16.25
C GLU A 49 -24.26 8.16 16.91
N LEU A 50 -24.31 6.83 17.02
CA LEU A 50 -23.21 6.02 17.54
C LEU A 50 -21.93 6.18 16.72
N SER A 51 -22.02 6.18 15.39
CA SER A 51 -20.89 6.44 14.49
C SER A 51 -20.26 7.82 14.74
N SER A 52 -21.06 8.85 14.98
CA SER A 52 -20.55 10.17 15.36
C SER A 52 -19.86 10.15 16.74
N LEU A 53 -20.46 9.46 17.71
CA LEU A 53 -19.92 9.34 19.07
C LEU A 53 -18.63 8.49 19.11
N TYR A 54 -18.42 7.57 18.18
CA TYR A 54 -17.15 6.87 18.02
C TYR A 54 -15.98 7.85 17.94
N TRP A 55 -16.08 8.86 17.07
CA TRP A 55 -15.04 9.88 16.91
C TRP A 55 -14.86 10.74 18.16
N THR A 56 -15.96 11.00 18.89
CA THR A 56 -15.90 11.73 20.17
C THR A 56 -15.08 10.96 21.20
N VAL A 57 -15.30 9.64 21.30
CA VAL A 57 -14.53 8.75 22.19
C VAL A 57 -13.08 8.64 21.72
N ALA A 58 -12.84 8.45 20.41
CA ALA A 58 -11.49 8.35 19.86
C ALA A 58 -10.65 9.60 20.13
N ILE A 59 -11.22 10.80 19.92
CA ILE A 59 -10.54 12.06 20.22
C ILE A 59 -10.28 12.20 21.73
N ALA A 60 -11.25 11.86 22.58
CA ALA A 60 -11.08 11.90 24.03
C ALA A 60 -9.94 10.98 24.51
N LEU A 61 -9.81 9.78 23.92
CA LEU A 61 -8.69 8.87 24.21
C LEU A 61 -7.35 9.46 23.81
N VAL A 62 -7.25 10.07 22.62
CA VAL A 62 -6.01 10.71 22.15
C VAL A 62 -5.63 11.91 23.01
N ASP A 63 -6.61 12.73 23.40
CA ASP A 63 -6.39 13.87 24.28
C ASP A 63 -5.90 13.44 25.67
N ALA A 64 -6.56 12.45 26.28
CA ALA A 64 -6.17 11.89 27.57
C ALA A 64 -4.77 11.25 27.50
N ARG A 65 -4.47 10.51 26.43
CA ARG A 65 -3.14 9.91 26.21
C ARG A 65 -2.04 10.96 26.04
N SER A 66 -2.34 12.05 25.34
CA SER A 66 -1.35 13.11 25.05
C SER A 66 -1.22 14.15 26.16
N GLU A 67 -2.09 14.16 27.18
CA GLU A 67 -2.10 15.17 28.24
C GLU A 67 -0.79 15.24 29.02
N SER A 68 -0.22 14.08 29.35
CA SER A 68 1.06 13.99 30.06
C SER A 68 2.30 14.26 29.20
N LEU A 69 2.10 14.55 27.91
CA LEU A 69 3.16 14.74 26.91
C LEU A 69 4.21 13.60 26.92
N PRO A 70 3.77 12.32 26.84
CA PRO A 70 4.68 11.19 26.90
C PRO A 70 5.68 11.22 25.74
N ASP A 71 6.83 10.56 25.90
CA ASP A 71 7.80 10.45 24.81
C ASP A 71 7.27 9.62 23.63
N GLU A 72 6.48 8.59 23.93
CA GLU A 72 5.77 7.75 22.96
C GLU A 72 4.27 7.71 23.30
N LEU A 73 3.41 7.84 22.29
CA LEU A 73 1.97 7.64 22.46
C LEU A 73 1.62 6.15 22.30
N VAL A 74 1.29 5.49 23.42
CA VAL A 74 1.02 4.06 23.47
C VAL A 74 -0.43 3.78 23.85
N PHE A 75 -1.13 3.07 22.97
CA PHE A 75 -2.47 2.54 23.23
C PHE A 75 -2.39 1.07 23.69
N ASP A 76 -3.19 0.70 24.68
CA ASP A 76 -3.35 -0.72 25.06
C ASP A 76 -4.27 -1.49 24.11
N GLU A 77 -4.39 -2.80 24.35
CA GLU A 77 -5.17 -3.69 23.52
C GLU A 77 -6.64 -3.25 23.40
N GLN A 78 -7.28 -2.82 24.49
CA GLN A 78 -8.67 -2.38 24.45
C GLN A 78 -8.83 -1.09 23.64
N GLU A 79 -7.95 -0.12 23.83
CA GLU A 79 -7.91 1.11 23.04
C GLU A 79 -7.66 0.81 21.55
N ARG A 80 -6.77 -0.13 21.24
CA ARG A 80 -6.46 -0.53 19.86
C ARG A 80 -7.61 -1.29 19.20
N LEU A 81 -8.29 -2.19 19.91
CA LEU A 81 -9.49 -2.86 19.42
C LEU A 81 -10.57 -1.84 19.02
N PHE A 82 -10.73 -0.78 19.82
CA PHE A 82 -11.63 0.32 19.50
C PHE A 82 -11.12 1.18 18.33
N LEU A 83 -9.88 1.66 18.37
CA LEU A 83 -9.34 2.59 17.37
C LEU A 83 -9.09 1.93 16.01
N ASP A 84 -8.55 0.72 15.97
CA ASP A 84 -8.14 0.05 14.73
C ASP A 84 -9.29 -0.72 14.07
N PHE A 85 -10.22 -1.25 14.88
CA PHE A 85 -11.27 -2.16 14.40
C PHE A 85 -12.69 -1.73 14.78
N GLY A 86 -12.87 -0.69 15.60
CA GLY A 86 -14.20 -0.25 16.02
C GLY A 86 -14.94 -1.25 16.91
N VAL A 87 -14.19 -2.11 17.63
CA VAL A 87 -14.76 -3.08 18.57
C VAL A 87 -15.15 -2.37 19.87
N VAL A 88 -16.34 -2.67 20.38
CA VAL A 88 -16.91 -2.02 21.57
C VAL A 88 -17.17 -3.06 22.65
N ASP A 89 -18.21 -3.87 22.47
CA ASP A 89 -18.55 -5.01 23.31
C ASP A 89 -19.34 -6.04 22.50
N ASP A 90 -19.49 -7.26 23.02
CA ASP A 90 -20.17 -8.35 22.32
C ASP A 90 -21.67 -8.11 22.12
N ARG A 91 -22.26 -7.09 22.78
CA ARG A 91 -23.67 -6.72 22.60
C ARG A 91 -23.87 -5.84 21.37
N LEU A 92 -22.94 -4.94 21.07
CA LEU A 92 -23.02 -4.02 19.94
C LEU A 92 -22.26 -4.52 18.71
N THR A 93 -21.06 -5.07 18.92
CA THR A 93 -20.16 -5.48 17.85
C THR A 93 -20.03 -7.00 17.80
N PRO A 94 -20.12 -7.63 16.61
CA PRO A 94 -19.90 -9.06 16.48
C PRO A 94 -18.46 -9.43 16.86
N HIS A 95 -18.29 -10.58 17.51
CA HIS A 95 -16.98 -11.09 17.91
C HIS A 95 -16.42 -12.03 16.82
N ALA A 96 -15.41 -11.58 16.08
CA ALA A 96 -14.60 -12.46 15.25
C ALA A 96 -13.46 -13.07 16.10
N PRO A 97 -13.28 -14.40 16.15
CA PRO A 97 -12.28 -15.06 17.00
C PRO A 97 -10.83 -14.58 16.77
N ASP A 98 -10.52 -14.14 15.54
CA ASP A 98 -9.17 -13.73 15.14
C ASP A 98 -8.87 -12.24 15.43
N LEU A 99 -9.80 -11.48 16.00
CA LEU A 99 -9.60 -10.04 16.27
C LEU A 99 -8.38 -9.75 17.16
N PRO A 100 -8.20 -10.43 18.33
CA PRO A 100 -7.05 -10.16 19.20
C PRO A 100 -5.71 -10.49 18.53
N SER A 101 -5.63 -11.58 17.75
CA SER A 101 -4.39 -11.93 17.05
C SER A 101 -4.08 -10.95 15.92
N THR A 102 -5.11 -10.40 15.25
CA THR A 102 -4.92 -9.44 14.15
C THR A 102 -4.37 -8.09 14.63
N VAL A 103 -4.65 -7.68 15.87
CA VAL A 103 -4.03 -6.50 16.53
C VAL A 103 -2.49 -6.60 16.56
N HIS A 104 -1.94 -7.83 16.48
CA HIS A 104 -0.52 -8.12 16.47
C HIS A 104 0.03 -8.51 15.09
N SER A 105 -0.75 -8.35 14.02
CA SER A 105 -0.30 -8.58 12.65
C SER A 105 0.93 -7.74 12.32
N ARG A 106 1.91 -8.36 11.65
CA ARG A 106 3.14 -7.70 11.21
C ARG A 106 3.20 -7.56 9.70
N ALA A 107 3.64 -6.41 9.25
CA ALA A 107 3.97 -6.11 7.88
C ALA A 107 5.21 -6.88 7.44
N PRO A 108 5.19 -7.47 6.22
CA PRO A 108 6.41 -7.96 5.61
C PRO A 108 7.36 -6.79 5.31
N VAL A 109 8.64 -7.11 5.15
CA VAL A 109 9.59 -6.16 4.56
C VAL A 109 9.22 -6.04 3.08
N GLY A 110 8.87 -4.83 2.64
CA GLY A 110 8.23 -4.65 1.34
C GLY A 110 8.33 -3.22 0.82
N LEU A 111 7.52 -2.90 -0.19
CA LEU A 111 7.55 -1.60 -0.85
C LEU A 111 6.97 -0.50 0.04
N PHE A 112 5.79 -0.72 0.60
CA PHE A 112 5.06 0.29 1.37
C PHE A 112 5.43 0.29 2.85
N GLN A 113 5.07 1.36 3.56
CA GLN A 113 5.08 1.40 5.01
C GLN A 113 3.64 1.22 5.51
N TYR A 114 3.41 0.24 6.39
CA TYR A 114 2.07 -0.13 6.86
C TYR A 114 1.85 0.27 8.31
N TYR A 115 0.65 0.77 8.59
CA TYR A 115 0.22 1.27 9.90
C TYR A 115 -1.15 0.69 10.25
N SER A 116 -1.35 0.34 11.52
CA SER A 116 -2.68 0.41 12.11
C SER A 116 -3.10 1.88 12.29
N PHE A 117 -4.38 2.14 12.52
CA PHE A 117 -4.86 3.50 12.73
C PHE A 117 -4.22 4.15 13.96
N SER A 118 -4.09 3.38 15.05
CA SER A 118 -3.40 3.75 16.28
C SER A 118 -1.91 4.07 16.06
N ASP A 119 -1.19 3.30 15.24
CA ASP A 119 0.20 3.57 14.89
C ASP A 119 0.34 4.90 14.11
N HIS A 120 -0.60 5.18 13.20
CA HIS A 120 -0.63 6.45 12.48
C HIS A 120 -0.88 7.66 13.40
N ILE A 121 -1.76 7.50 14.40
CA ILE A 121 -2.00 8.52 15.44
C ILE A 121 -0.73 8.75 16.27
N ALA A 122 -0.03 7.68 16.67
CA ALA A 122 1.21 7.76 17.44
C ALA A 122 2.35 8.43 16.66
N GLU A 123 2.49 8.12 15.37
CA GLU A 123 3.42 8.82 14.47
C GLU A 123 3.07 10.32 14.37
N SER A 124 1.80 10.63 14.16
CA SER A 124 1.31 12.02 14.06
C SER A 124 1.58 12.80 15.35
N TYR A 125 1.34 12.19 16.51
CA TYR A 125 1.69 12.75 17.81
C TYR A 125 3.19 13.05 17.91
N SER A 126 4.03 12.07 17.55
CA SER A 126 5.49 12.22 17.64
C SER A 126 5.97 13.40 16.78
N MET A 127 5.47 13.49 15.55
CA MET A 127 5.78 14.58 14.62
C MET A 127 5.33 15.95 15.13
N VAL A 128 4.10 16.04 15.66
CA VAL A 128 3.51 17.31 16.11
C VAL A 128 4.11 17.77 17.44
N MET A 129 4.50 16.83 18.31
CA MET A 129 5.16 17.16 19.58
C MET A 129 6.66 17.38 19.46
N GLY A 130 7.27 17.10 18.30
CA GLY A 130 8.72 17.16 18.13
C GLY A 130 9.46 16.09 18.94
N LYS A 131 8.81 14.93 19.14
CA LYS A 131 9.38 13.76 19.82
C LYS A 131 10.02 12.83 18.80
N PRO A 132 10.92 11.91 19.23
CA PRO A 132 11.42 10.85 18.36
C PRO A 132 10.25 10.10 17.71
N VAL A 133 10.26 10.01 16.37
CA VAL A 133 9.21 9.32 15.64
C VAL A 133 9.32 7.82 15.94
N THR A 134 8.27 7.29 16.57
CA THR A 134 8.17 5.87 16.86
C THR A 134 7.81 5.12 15.58
N PRO A 135 8.55 4.06 15.19
CA PRO A 135 8.18 3.24 14.05
C PRO A 135 6.85 2.52 14.31
N PRO A 136 6.09 2.17 13.25
CA PRO A 136 4.84 1.44 13.44
C PRO A 136 5.11 0.09 14.10
N ARG A 137 4.27 -0.28 15.06
CA ARG A 137 4.38 -1.53 15.83
C ARG A 137 4.19 -2.75 14.95
N SER A 138 3.36 -2.60 13.93
CA SER A 138 3.17 -3.61 12.92
C SER A 138 4.36 -3.75 11.97
N GLY A 139 5.35 -2.86 11.96
CA GLY A 139 6.35 -2.81 10.88
C GLY A 139 7.77 -2.57 11.35
N TYR A 140 8.50 -1.82 10.51
CA TYR A 140 9.90 -1.49 10.67
C TYR A 140 10.07 0.03 10.65
N SER A 141 11.13 0.55 11.27
CA SER A 141 11.62 1.88 10.91
C SER A 141 12.10 1.86 9.43
N LEU A 142 12.16 3.02 8.77
CA LEU A 142 12.66 3.09 7.40
C LEU A 142 14.13 2.63 7.31
N ASP A 143 14.96 2.93 8.32
CA ASP A 143 16.34 2.46 8.39
C ASP A 143 16.43 0.93 8.53
N ASP A 144 15.65 0.33 9.43
CA ASP A 144 15.61 -1.13 9.60
C ASP A 144 15.07 -1.83 8.35
N LYS A 145 14.06 -1.24 7.71
CA LYS A 145 13.48 -1.70 6.45
C LYS A 145 14.54 -1.73 5.36
N LEU A 146 15.32 -0.65 5.20
CA LEU A 146 16.42 -0.58 4.24
C LEU A 146 17.51 -1.63 4.54
N ALA A 147 17.92 -1.77 5.80
CA ALA A 147 18.91 -2.76 6.18
C ALA A 147 18.46 -4.19 5.82
N ARG A 148 17.18 -4.53 6.10
CA ARG A 148 16.61 -5.83 5.76
C ARG A 148 16.49 -6.05 4.26
N MET A 149 16.01 -5.06 3.50
CA MET A 149 15.92 -5.16 2.05
C MET A 149 17.30 -5.31 1.40
N ARG A 150 18.33 -4.63 1.90
CA ARG A 150 19.72 -4.80 1.44
C ARG A 150 20.20 -6.23 1.70
N SER A 151 19.95 -6.76 2.90
CA SER A 151 20.29 -8.15 3.23
C SER A 151 19.55 -9.15 2.34
N GLN A 152 18.27 -8.91 2.04
CA GLN A 152 17.47 -9.73 1.13
C GLN A 152 18.02 -9.67 -0.31
N LEU A 153 18.44 -8.49 -0.78
CA LEU A 153 19.02 -8.33 -2.10
C LEU A 153 20.33 -9.10 -2.25
N GLU A 154 21.22 -9.03 -1.26
CA GLU A 154 22.48 -9.78 -1.29
C GLU A 154 22.25 -11.31 -1.23
N ALA A 155 21.26 -11.77 -0.46
CA ALA A 155 20.85 -13.17 -0.46
C ALA A 155 20.30 -13.60 -1.83
N LEU A 156 19.47 -12.77 -2.47
CA LEU A 156 18.94 -13.05 -3.81
C LEU A 156 20.02 -13.03 -4.88
N LYS A 157 20.96 -12.08 -4.86
CA LYS A 157 22.13 -12.07 -5.76
C LYS A 157 22.97 -13.34 -5.63
N THR A 158 23.18 -13.80 -4.39
CA THR A 158 23.88 -15.05 -4.09
C THR A 158 23.14 -16.25 -4.68
N ARG A 159 21.82 -16.34 -4.44
CA ARG A 159 20.96 -17.38 -5.01
C ARG A 159 20.94 -17.35 -6.54
N MET A 160 20.88 -16.16 -7.13
CA MET A 160 20.96 -15.93 -8.57
C MET A 160 22.27 -16.49 -9.12
N LYS A 161 23.41 -16.14 -8.53
CA LYS A 161 24.72 -16.69 -8.92
C LYS A 161 24.73 -18.23 -8.96
N PHE A 162 24.25 -18.89 -7.90
CA PHE A 162 24.24 -20.36 -7.83
C PHE A 162 23.21 -21.02 -8.75
N THR A 163 22.13 -20.32 -9.10
CA THR A 163 21.06 -20.86 -9.96
C THR A 163 21.38 -20.66 -11.45
N LEU A 164 21.97 -19.51 -11.82
CA LEU A 164 22.33 -19.19 -13.19
C LEU A 164 23.50 -20.02 -13.68
N ALA A 165 24.56 -20.22 -12.87
CA ALA A 165 25.77 -20.87 -13.34
C ALA A 165 25.54 -22.29 -13.92
N PRO A 166 24.80 -23.21 -13.25
CA PRO A 166 24.50 -24.52 -13.82
C PRO A 166 23.56 -24.46 -15.04
N SER A 167 22.63 -23.49 -15.05
CA SER A 167 21.67 -23.32 -16.15
C SER A 167 22.35 -22.83 -17.43
N LEU A 168 23.27 -21.86 -17.30
CA LEU A 168 24.08 -21.35 -18.41
C LEU A 168 25.07 -22.41 -18.93
N ALA A 169 25.67 -23.20 -18.03
CA ALA A 169 26.54 -24.31 -18.43
C ALA A 169 25.78 -25.36 -19.26
N ARG A 170 24.55 -25.72 -18.86
CA ARG A 170 23.68 -26.62 -19.64
C ARG A 170 23.24 -26.02 -20.98
N ALA A 171 23.11 -24.70 -21.05
CA ALA A 171 22.90 -23.97 -22.30
C ALA A 171 24.15 -23.89 -23.19
N GLY A 172 25.28 -24.49 -22.79
CA GLY A 172 26.52 -24.52 -23.57
C GLY A 172 27.41 -23.28 -23.43
N MET A 173 27.11 -22.37 -22.49
CA MET A 173 27.94 -21.21 -22.22
C MET A 173 29.24 -21.60 -21.53
N MET A 174 30.37 -21.05 -21.98
CA MET A 174 31.68 -21.33 -21.39
C MET A 174 31.73 -20.86 -19.92
N PRO A 175 32.42 -21.57 -18.99
CA PRO A 175 32.44 -21.20 -17.57
C PRO A 175 32.91 -19.77 -17.30
N SER A 176 33.95 -19.30 -18.00
CA SER A 176 34.47 -17.93 -17.86
C SER A 176 33.47 -16.88 -18.36
N GLU A 177 32.73 -17.17 -19.42
CA GLU A 177 31.70 -16.31 -19.98
C GLU A 177 30.47 -16.25 -19.07
N ALA A 178 30.05 -17.39 -18.51
CA ALA A 178 28.97 -17.48 -17.54
C ALA A 178 29.31 -16.70 -16.26
N GLU A 179 30.53 -16.86 -15.74
CA GLU A 179 31.01 -16.11 -14.58
C GLU A 179 31.06 -14.60 -14.84
N ALA A 180 31.57 -14.17 -15.99
CA ALA A 180 31.58 -12.76 -16.39
C ALA A 180 30.15 -12.19 -16.48
N THR A 181 29.23 -12.91 -17.12
CA THR A 181 27.82 -12.51 -17.28
C THR A 181 27.12 -12.36 -15.91
N ILE A 182 27.32 -13.32 -15.01
CA ILE A 182 26.75 -13.26 -13.65
C ILE A 182 27.37 -12.12 -12.83
N ASN A 183 28.67 -11.87 -13.00
CA ASN A 183 29.35 -10.77 -12.32
C ASN A 183 28.85 -9.40 -12.81
N ASP A 184 28.63 -9.24 -14.11
CA ASP A 184 28.05 -8.01 -14.67
C ASP A 184 26.62 -7.79 -14.16
N LEU A 185 25.77 -8.83 -14.13
CA LEU A 185 24.42 -8.73 -13.54
C LEU A 185 24.48 -8.27 -12.07
N ASN A 186 25.40 -8.81 -11.26
CA ASN A 186 25.47 -8.47 -9.84
C ASN A 186 26.07 -7.09 -9.57
N ARG A 187 27.19 -6.77 -10.21
CA ARG A 187 27.97 -5.54 -9.99
C ARG A 187 27.23 -4.33 -10.54
N CYS A 188 26.68 -4.45 -11.74
CA CYS A 188 26.13 -3.32 -12.47
C CYS A 188 24.66 -3.02 -12.10
N LEU A 189 24.02 -3.88 -11.29
CA LEU A 189 22.61 -3.76 -10.91
C LEU A 189 22.24 -2.38 -10.35
N SER A 190 23.04 -1.85 -9.41
CA SER A 190 22.74 -0.56 -8.78
C SER A 190 22.76 0.59 -9.79
N SER A 191 23.80 0.69 -10.62
CA SER A 191 23.90 1.70 -11.67
C SER A 191 22.80 1.55 -12.70
N TYR A 192 22.50 0.32 -13.13
CA TYR A 192 21.37 0.01 -14.02
C TYR A 192 20.05 0.54 -13.42
N THR A 193 19.72 0.17 -12.19
CA THR A 193 18.47 0.61 -11.53
C THR A 193 18.38 2.13 -11.45
N GLU A 194 19.45 2.82 -11.08
CA GLU A 194 19.47 4.28 -10.94
C GLU A 194 19.29 5.01 -12.29
N VAL A 195 19.87 4.46 -13.36
CA VAL A 195 19.71 4.98 -14.74
C VAL A 195 18.28 4.75 -15.23
N GLN A 196 17.76 3.52 -15.11
CA GLN A 196 16.41 3.14 -15.54
C GLN A 196 15.34 3.97 -14.82
N MET A 197 15.52 4.23 -13.52
CA MET A 197 14.61 5.06 -12.73
C MET A 197 14.85 6.57 -12.89
N ARG A 198 15.88 7.00 -13.63
CA ARG A 198 16.32 8.40 -13.79
C ARG A 198 16.39 9.14 -12.46
N THR A 199 17.01 8.52 -11.46
CA THR A 199 17.01 9.05 -10.10
C THR A 199 17.75 10.38 -10.01
N ARG A 200 17.61 11.06 -8.86
CA ARG A 200 18.38 12.28 -8.59
C ARG A 200 19.89 12.02 -8.65
N LYS A 201 20.35 10.87 -8.14
CA LYS A 201 21.76 10.46 -8.16
C LYS A 201 22.31 10.39 -9.58
N TYR A 202 21.56 9.83 -10.52
CA TYR A 202 21.95 9.81 -11.93
C TYR A 202 21.86 11.20 -12.59
N ARG A 203 20.75 11.93 -12.39
CA ARG A 203 20.51 13.24 -13.04
C ARG A 203 21.49 14.33 -12.59
N GLU A 204 21.92 14.28 -11.34
CA GLU A 204 22.83 15.28 -10.73
C GLU A 204 24.28 14.80 -10.65
N ALA A 205 24.60 13.60 -11.13
CA ALA A 205 25.99 13.16 -11.24
C ALA A 205 26.78 14.07 -12.20
N ASP A 206 28.08 14.17 -11.96
CA ASP A 206 29.02 14.80 -12.88
C ASP A 206 29.17 13.97 -14.18
N GLU A 207 29.93 14.49 -15.16
CA GLU A 207 30.09 13.83 -16.45
C GLU A 207 30.72 12.43 -16.31
N GLU A 208 31.73 12.30 -15.44
CA GLU A 208 32.40 11.01 -15.22
C GLU A 208 31.49 10.02 -14.49
N GLY A 209 30.77 10.45 -13.45
CA GLY A 209 29.80 9.61 -12.75
C GLY A 209 28.67 9.14 -13.68
N ARG A 210 28.13 10.02 -14.53
CA ARG A 210 27.13 9.63 -15.54
C ARG A 210 27.70 8.63 -16.54
N ARG A 211 28.93 8.87 -17.03
CA ARG A 211 29.60 7.95 -17.97
C ARG A 211 29.75 6.56 -17.37
N LEU A 212 30.23 6.45 -16.13
CA LEU A 212 30.37 5.18 -15.41
C LEU A 212 29.01 4.47 -15.26
N MET A 213 27.97 5.18 -14.81
CA MET A 213 26.64 4.60 -14.66
C MET A 213 26.04 4.15 -16.00
N SER A 214 26.29 4.89 -17.09
CA SER A 214 25.87 4.49 -18.44
C SER A 214 26.58 3.24 -18.93
N VAL A 215 27.89 3.10 -18.67
CA VAL A 215 28.67 1.89 -18.99
C VAL A 215 28.13 0.69 -18.22
N ASP A 216 27.90 0.84 -16.91
CA ASP A 216 27.33 -0.24 -16.08
C ASP A 216 25.91 -0.61 -16.55
N ASN A 217 25.05 0.37 -16.86
CA ASN A 217 23.70 0.12 -17.38
C ASN A 217 23.75 -0.68 -18.69
N PHE A 218 24.67 -0.33 -19.60
CA PHE A 218 24.89 -1.09 -20.82
C PHE A 218 25.37 -2.52 -20.53
N ALA A 219 26.37 -2.68 -19.65
CA ALA A 219 26.91 -3.98 -19.28
C ALA A 219 25.84 -4.91 -18.66
N PHE A 220 25.00 -4.38 -17.75
CA PHE A 220 23.87 -5.11 -17.19
C PHE A 220 22.88 -5.55 -18.28
N SER A 221 22.51 -4.62 -19.17
CA SER A 221 21.54 -4.88 -20.23
C SER A 221 22.04 -5.94 -21.22
N GLU A 222 23.34 -5.92 -21.55
CA GLU A 222 23.96 -6.94 -22.40
C GLU A 222 24.05 -8.29 -21.69
N ALA A 223 24.38 -8.32 -20.40
CA ALA A 223 24.38 -9.55 -19.61
C ALA A 223 22.98 -10.17 -19.52
N GLU A 224 21.93 -9.38 -19.32
CA GLU A 224 20.54 -9.83 -19.33
C GLU A 224 20.12 -10.40 -20.68
N LYS A 225 20.51 -9.75 -21.79
CA LYS A 225 20.27 -10.27 -23.14
C LYS A 225 20.98 -11.62 -23.36
N ARG A 226 22.23 -11.76 -22.91
CA ARG A 226 22.98 -13.03 -23.01
C ARG A 226 22.30 -14.15 -22.23
N VAL A 227 21.87 -13.88 -21.00
CA VAL A 227 21.10 -14.87 -20.20
C VAL A 227 19.81 -15.25 -20.91
N THR A 228 19.07 -14.27 -21.41
CA THR A 228 17.80 -14.52 -22.12
C THR A 228 18.02 -15.33 -23.41
N ALA A 229 19.06 -15.01 -24.18
CA ALA A 229 19.42 -15.73 -25.40
C ALA A 229 19.85 -17.18 -25.10
N ALA A 230 20.68 -17.37 -24.06
CA ALA A 230 21.15 -18.71 -23.65
C ALA A 230 20.02 -19.60 -23.12
N LEU A 231 19.03 -19.01 -22.45
CA LEU A 231 17.88 -19.74 -21.90
C LEU A 231 16.69 -19.85 -22.87
N ARG A 232 16.83 -19.33 -24.09
CA ARG A 232 15.76 -19.43 -25.09
C ARG A 232 15.61 -20.90 -25.50
N PRO A 233 14.39 -21.47 -25.46
CA PRO A 233 14.18 -22.83 -25.93
C PRO A 233 14.58 -22.94 -27.41
N ALA A 234 15.19 -24.07 -27.78
CA ALA A 234 15.46 -24.37 -29.18
C ALA A 234 14.13 -24.31 -29.97
N PRO A 235 14.11 -23.70 -31.17
CA PRO A 235 12.92 -23.72 -32.00
C PRO A 235 12.48 -25.18 -32.23
N ALA A 236 11.17 -25.43 -32.15
CA ALA A 236 10.63 -26.72 -32.55
C ALA A 236 11.05 -26.99 -34.01
N PRO A 237 11.48 -28.21 -34.38
CA PRO A 237 11.82 -28.50 -35.76
C PRO A 237 10.62 -28.18 -36.66
N GLU A 238 10.83 -27.28 -37.62
CA GLU A 238 9.84 -27.00 -38.67
C GLU A 238 10.00 -28.07 -39.75
N GLY A 239 9.08 -29.04 -39.77
CA GLY A 239 9.01 -30.08 -40.81
C GLY A 239 9.04 -31.50 -40.25
N ASP A 240 8.57 -32.46 -41.06
CA ASP A 240 8.58 -33.91 -40.81
C ASP A 240 10.00 -34.52 -40.96
N GLU A 241 11.06 -33.75 -40.71
CA GLU A 241 12.43 -34.25 -40.70
C GLU A 241 12.76 -34.72 -39.29
N GLU A 242 12.89 -36.04 -39.10
CA GLU A 242 13.40 -36.62 -37.87
C GLU A 242 14.77 -36.00 -37.55
N PRO A 243 14.94 -35.34 -36.39
CA PRO A 243 16.23 -34.75 -36.05
C PRO A 243 17.28 -35.85 -35.92
N GLU A 244 18.34 -35.78 -36.74
CA GLU A 244 19.47 -36.73 -36.76
C GLU A 244 20.25 -36.81 -35.43
N ALA A 245 19.98 -35.90 -34.49
CA ALA A 245 20.52 -35.91 -33.14
C ALA A 245 19.47 -35.40 -32.14
N GLU A 246 19.38 -36.03 -30.97
CA GLU A 246 18.67 -35.44 -29.83
C GLU A 246 19.25 -34.02 -29.61
N PRO A 247 18.41 -32.96 -29.62
CA PRO A 247 18.91 -31.62 -29.34
C PRO A 247 19.65 -31.66 -28.00
N PRO A 248 20.80 -30.98 -27.87
CA PRO A 248 21.55 -30.96 -26.62
C PRO A 248 20.57 -30.62 -25.51
N ALA A 249 20.63 -31.36 -24.39
CA ALA A 249 19.75 -31.22 -23.24
C ALA A 249 19.94 -29.84 -22.60
N GLY A 250 19.39 -28.81 -23.25
CA GLY A 250 19.35 -27.44 -22.77
C GLY A 250 18.48 -27.35 -21.52
N PRO A 251 18.50 -26.20 -20.83
CA PRO A 251 17.66 -25.98 -19.67
C PRO A 251 16.19 -26.19 -20.04
N SER A 252 15.43 -26.84 -19.16
CA SER A 252 14.00 -27.05 -19.41
C SER A 252 13.25 -25.70 -19.43
N ASN A 253 12.08 -25.65 -20.08
CA ASN A 253 11.25 -24.44 -20.09
C ASN A 253 10.91 -23.95 -18.66
N GLU A 254 10.73 -24.87 -17.71
CA GLU A 254 10.51 -24.53 -16.31
C GLU A 254 11.74 -23.92 -15.65
N GLU A 255 12.94 -24.44 -15.96
CA GLU A 255 14.19 -23.90 -15.45
C GLU A 255 14.47 -22.50 -16.01
N ALA A 256 14.28 -22.31 -17.32
CA ALA A 256 14.39 -21.01 -17.97
C ALA A 256 13.42 -19.99 -17.34
N ALA A 257 12.16 -20.38 -17.13
CA ALA A 257 11.17 -19.54 -16.46
C ALA A 257 11.55 -19.21 -15.00
N LYS A 258 12.05 -20.18 -14.24
CA LYS A 258 12.53 -19.98 -12.86
C LYS A 258 13.71 -19.00 -12.81
N VAL A 259 14.65 -19.11 -13.74
CA VAL A 259 15.81 -18.20 -13.82
C VAL A 259 15.38 -16.80 -14.22
N ALA A 260 14.53 -16.64 -15.24
CA ALA A 260 13.99 -15.35 -15.63
C ALA A 260 13.24 -14.67 -14.47
N ALA A 261 12.41 -15.43 -13.75
CA ALA A 261 11.71 -14.94 -12.57
C ALA A 261 12.68 -14.46 -11.48
N LEU A 262 13.79 -15.18 -11.24
CA LEU A 262 14.78 -14.80 -10.24
C LEU A 262 15.55 -13.52 -10.62
N VAL A 263 15.90 -13.34 -11.89
CA VAL A 263 16.52 -12.10 -12.38
C VAL A 263 15.56 -10.91 -12.21
N GLU A 264 14.29 -11.09 -12.52
CA GLU A 264 13.27 -10.05 -12.35
C GLU A 264 12.97 -9.76 -10.87
N GLU A 265 13.03 -10.76 -9.98
CA GLU A 265 12.93 -10.59 -8.53
C GLU A 265 14.08 -9.72 -7.99
N VAL A 266 15.32 -9.98 -8.43
CA VAL A 266 16.50 -9.17 -8.09
C VAL A 266 16.34 -7.72 -8.56
N LYS A 267 15.91 -7.51 -9.82
CA LYS A 267 15.65 -6.17 -10.36
C LYS A 267 14.54 -5.44 -9.60
N THR A 268 13.46 -6.14 -9.29
CA THR A 268 12.32 -5.58 -8.54
C THR A 268 12.75 -5.15 -7.14
N LEU A 269 13.50 -5.98 -6.42
CA LEU A 269 13.97 -5.62 -5.08
C LEU A 269 14.98 -4.45 -5.11
N ALA A 270 15.87 -4.41 -6.10
CA ALA A 270 16.78 -3.28 -6.30
C ALA A 270 16.03 -1.97 -6.57
N ARG A 271 14.98 -2.02 -7.42
CA ARG A 271 14.09 -0.87 -7.66
C ARG A 271 13.37 -0.43 -6.39
N ASN A 272 12.82 -1.37 -5.63
CA ASN A 272 12.13 -1.09 -4.38
C ASN A 272 13.07 -0.46 -3.35
N LEU A 273 14.33 -0.91 -3.27
CA LEU A 273 15.37 -0.28 -2.44
C LEU A 273 15.58 1.19 -2.77
N VAL A 274 15.72 1.53 -4.06
CA VAL A 274 15.89 2.92 -4.50
C VAL A 274 14.69 3.78 -4.07
N TYR A 275 13.46 3.26 -4.18
CA TYR A 275 12.29 3.99 -3.72
C TYR A 275 12.33 4.25 -2.20
N VAL A 276 12.64 3.24 -1.40
CA VAL A 276 12.68 3.36 0.07
C VAL A 276 13.84 4.27 0.52
N GLU A 277 14.98 4.26 -0.18
CA GLU A 277 16.09 5.19 0.09
C GLU A 277 15.67 6.65 -0.16
N GLN A 278 14.96 6.90 -1.27
CA GLN A 278 14.42 8.23 -1.55
C GLN A 278 13.33 8.63 -0.54
N GLU A 279 12.52 7.68 -0.09
CA GLU A 279 11.51 7.88 0.95
C GLU A 279 12.16 8.29 2.27
N LEU A 280 13.22 7.61 2.73
CA LEU A 280 13.93 7.95 3.96
C LEU A 280 14.45 9.40 3.94
N VAL A 281 15.04 9.84 2.82
CA VAL A 281 15.52 11.22 2.68
C VAL A 281 14.36 12.23 2.77
N LYS A 282 13.23 11.94 2.12
CA LYS A 282 12.03 12.80 2.16
C LYS A 282 11.39 12.80 3.54
N TRP A 283 11.34 11.65 4.19
CA TRP A 283 10.81 11.46 5.54
C TRP A 283 11.59 12.29 6.56
N ASN A 284 12.91 12.16 6.58
CA ASN A 284 13.77 12.93 7.49
C ASN A 284 13.60 14.44 7.30
N ARG A 285 13.48 14.90 6.05
CA ARG A 285 13.17 16.30 5.75
C ARG A 285 11.80 16.72 6.26
N ARG A 286 10.77 15.88 6.09
CA ARG A 286 9.40 16.14 6.56
C ARG A 286 9.36 16.26 8.08
N VAL A 287 9.99 15.33 8.79
CA VAL A 287 10.07 15.33 10.26
C VAL A 287 10.82 16.57 10.76
N ALA A 288 12.00 16.85 10.21
CA ALA A 288 12.78 18.03 10.58
C ALA A 288 12.02 19.34 10.31
N LYS A 289 11.33 19.42 9.17
CA LYS A 289 10.50 20.58 8.84
C LYS A 289 9.35 20.76 9.83
N LYS A 290 8.58 19.70 10.12
CA LYS A 290 7.44 19.78 11.05
C LYS A 290 7.90 20.14 12.48
N ALA A 291 9.03 19.58 12.92
CA ALA A 291 9.65 19.92 14.20
C ALA A 291 10.03 21.41 14.27
N LYS A 292 10.65 21.95 13.20
CA LYS A 292 10.98 23.37 13.09
C LYS A 292 9.75 24.27 13.06
N ASP A 293 8.73 23.91 12.26
CA ASP A 293 7.50 24.69 12.10
C ASP A 293 6.73 24.83 13.43
N LEU A 294 6.89 23.88 14.35
CA LEU A 294 6.21 23.85 15.64
C LEU A 294 7.11 24.20 16.83
N GLU A 295 8.40 24.48 16.61
CA GLU A 295 9.41 24.65 17.68
C GLU A 295 9.00 25.70 18.72
N ALA A 296 8.49 26.85 18.28
CA ALA A 296 8.04 27.95 19.13
C ALA A 296 6.62 27.76 19.70
N GLU A 297 5.86 26.78 19.20
CA GLU A 297 4.46 26.61 19.58
C GLU A 297 4.30 25.90 20.92
N ALA A 298 3.36 26.39 21.73
CA ALA A 298 3.06 25.81 23.03
C ALA A 298 2.45 24.39 22.90
N PRO A 299 2.64 23.48 23.88
CA PRO A 299 2.07 22.13 23.83
C PRO A 299 0.55 22.09 23.62
N ALA A 300 -0.19 23.07 24.14
CA ALA A 300 -1.63 23.18 23.91
C ALA A 300 -1.98 23.42 22.43
N PHE A 301 -1.21 24.25 21.73
CA PHE A 301 -1.38 24.47 20.29
C PHE A 301 -1.07 23.19 19.51
N ARG A 302 0.04 22.52 19.85
CA ARG A 302 0.45 21.24 19.24
C ARG A 302 -0.62 20.15 19.43
N ARG A 303 -1.23 20.03 20.62
CA ARG A 303 -2.36 19.10 20.83
C ARG A 303 -3.57 19.43 19.96
N ARG A 304 -3.89 20.71 19.77
CA ARG A 304 -4.95 21.14 18.85
C ARG A 304 -4.63 20.76 17.40
N GLU A 305 -3.37 20.91 16.98
CA GLU A 305 -2.92 20.47 15.66
C GLU A 305 -3.09 18.95 15.47
N LEU A 306 -2.74 18.14 16.48
CA LEU A 306 -3.00 16.70 16.45
C LEU A 306 -4.49 16.40 16.28
N ARG A 307 -5.36 17.09 17.04
CA ARG A 307 -6.81 16.94 16.89
C ARG A 307 -7.28 17.31 15.48
N ASN A 308 -6.79 18.40 14.91
CA ASN A 308 -7.12 18.81 13.54
C ASN A 308 -6.72 17.73 12.51
N MET A 309 -5.56 17.07 12.71
CA MET A 309 -5.13 15.96 11.86
C MET A 309 -6.10 14.77 11.94
N LEU A 310 -6.60 14.42 13.13
CA LEU A 310 -7.61 13.37 13.29
C LEU A 310 -8.94 13.74 12.63
N GLU A 311 -9.40 14.99 12.77
CA GLU A 311 -10.66 15.44 12.14
C GLU A 311 -10.56 15.43 10.60
N MET A 312 -9.44 15.88 10.03
CA MET A 312 -9.20 15.74 8.58
C MET A 312 -9.17 14.27 8.15
N LYS A 313 -8.53 13.40 8.95
CA LYS A 313 -8.44 11.98 8.64
C LYS A 313 -9.81 11.30 8.66
N LYS A 314 -10.68 11.66 9.60
CA LYS A 314 -12.07 11.20 9.68
C LYS A 314 -12.84 11.41 8.38
N GLU A 315 -12.67 12.56 7.72
CA GLU A 315 -13.33 12.85 6.44
C GLU A 315 -12.93 11.83 5.37
N TYR A 316 -11.64 11.50 5.25
CA TYR A 316 -11.16 10.49 4.28
C TYR A 316 -11.51 9.06 4.68
N VAL A 317 -11.50 8.73 5.97
CA VAL A 317 -11.97 7.42 6.45
C VAL A 317 -13.43 7.21 6.04
N SER A 318 -14.28 8.24 6.11
CA SER A 318 -15.68 8.14 5.67
C SER A 318 -15.84 7.80 4.17
N LEU A 319 -14.86 8.15 3.34
CA LEU A 319 -14.90 7.87 1.90
C LEU A 319 -14.82 6.37 1.61
N THR A 320 -14.25 5.56 2.52
CA THR A 320 -14.21 4.10 2.38
C THR A 320 -15.63 3.52 2.27
N ALA A 321 -16.51 3.88 3.21
CA ALA A 321 -17.91 3.47 3.24
C ALA A 321 -18.74 4.13 2.14
N LYS A 322 -18.61 5.46 1.97
CA LYS A 322 -19.38 6.23 0.97
C LYS A 322 -19.13 5.74 -0.45
N SER A 323 -17.88 5.41 -0.80
CA SER A 323 -17.52 4.86 -2.12
C SER A 323 -18.14 3.48 -2.38
N ALA A 324 -18.43 2.72 -1.32
CA ALA A 324 -19.13 1.45 -1.37
C ALA A 324 -20.66 1.59 -1.24
N ARG A 325 -21.19 2.82 -1.10
CA ARG A 325 -22.60 3.13 -0.83
C ARG A 325 -23.11 2.47 0.46
N LEU A 326 -22.26 2.44 1.48
CA LEU A 326 -22.58 1.96 2.82
C LEU A 326 -22.77 3.13 3.79
N ASP A 327 -23.41 2.85 4.92
CA ASP A 327 -23.49 3.80 6.03
C ASP A 327 -22.08 4.04 6.59
N ASP A 328 -21.73 5.32 6.77
CA ASP A 328 -20.46 5.74 7.35
C ASP A 328 -20.44 5.39 8.84
N SER A 329 -19.72 4.32 9.18
CA SER A 329 -19.55 3.86 10.55
C SER A 329 -18.22 3.14 10.71
N GLN A 330 -17.50 3.57 11.73
CA GLN A 330 -16.24 2.96 12.16
C GLN A 330 -16.47 1.82 13.14
N ILE A 331 -17.69 1.69 13.68
CA ILE A 331 -18.06 0.59 14.58
C ILE A 331 -18.11 -0.71 13.78
N CYS A 332 -17.52 -1.78 14.33
CA CYS A 332 -17.48 -3.10 13.70
C CYS A 332 -18.90 -3.64 13.48
N GLN A 333 -19.20 -3.99 12.22
CA GLN A 333 -20.49 -4.60 11.81
C GLN A 333 -20.31 -6.01 11.24
N SER A 334 -19.08 -6.52 11.16
CA SER A 334 -18.77 -7.78 10.49
C SER A 334 -18.27 -8.83 11.48
N ASP A 335 -18.83 -10.02 11.37
CA ASP A 335 -18.38 -11.25 12.03
C ASP A 335 -17.19 -11.92 11.34
N LYS A 336 -16.73 -11.37 10.20
CA LYS A 336 -15.59 -11.86 9.45
C LYS A 336 -14.28 -11.40 10.07
N SER A 337 -13.23 -12.18 9.88
CA SER A 337 -11.88 -11.78 10.28
C SER A 337 -11.49 -10.48 9.55
N PRO A 338 -10.93 -9.48 10.27
CA PRO A 338 -10.49 -8.23 9.67
C PRO A 338 -9.34 -8.46 8.68
N LEU A 339 -9.14 -7.49 7.79
CA LEU A 339 -7.99 -7.47 6.89
C LEU A 339 -6.70 -7.37 7.70
N SER A 340 -5.86 -8.39 7.59
CA SER A 340 -4.53 -8.38 8.19
C SER A 340 -3.54 -7.56 7.36
N ILE A 341 -2.48 -7.04 8.01
CA ILE A 341 -1.50 -6.17 7.37
C ILE A 341 -0.67 -6.93 6.33
N ASP A 342 -0.28 -8.17 6.64
CA ASP A 342 0.42 -9.05 5.71
C ASP A 342 -0.41 -9.33 4.45
N ARG A 343 -1.74 -9.52 4.61
CA ARG A 343 -2.63 -9.72 3.46
C ARG A 343 -2.80 -8.44 2.64
N ALA A 344 -2.94 -7.29 3.29
CA ALA A 344 -2.96 -6.00 2.61
C ALA A 344 -1.66 -5.76 1.83
N ALA A 345 -0.52 -6.14 2.41
CA ALA A 345 0.78 -5.99 1.78
C ALA A 345 0.95 -6.84 0.53
N ALA A 346 0.64 -8.13 0.63
CA ALA A 346 0.69 -9.03 -0.51
C ALA A 346 -0.19 -8.54 -1.69
N LEU A 347 -1.40 -8.06 -1.41
CA LEU A 347 -2.32 -7.58 -2.44
C LEU A 347 -1.84 -6.30 -3.10
N LEU A 348 -1.39 -5.31 -2.33
CA LEU A 348 -0.96 -4.02 -2.88
C LEU A 348 0.33 -4.19 -3.70
N GLU A 349 1.28 -5.00 -3.24
CA GLU A 349 2.52 -5.25 -4.01
C GLU A 349 2.25 -6.04 -5.29
N GLU A 350 1.40 -7.07 -5.24
CA GLU A 350 0.94 -7.78 -6.44
C GLU A 350 0.34 -6.78 -7.45
N MET A 351 -0.60 -5.94 -7.03
CA MET A 351 -1.29 -5.02 -7.92
C MET A 351 -0.41 -3.91 -8.49
N VAL A 352 0.51 -3.37 -7.69
CA VAL A 352 1.47 -2.36 -8.14
C VAL A 352 2.40 -2.93 -9.21
N SER A 353 2.76 -4.23 -9.12
CA SER A 353 3.55 -4.88 -10.16
C SER A 353 2.83 -4.98 -11.51
N LEU A 354 1.50 -4.88 -11.53
CA LEU A 354 0.68 -4.98 -12.75
C LEU A 354 0.49 -3.62 -13.48
N ASP A 355 0.81 -2.49 -12.83
CA ASP A 355 0.80 -1.14 -13.40
C ASP A 355 2.22 -0.52 -13.34
N PRO A 356 2.99 -0.63 -14.44
CA PRO A 356 4.39 -0.17 -14.48
C PRO A 356 4.60 1.31 -14.12
N ASP A 357 3.60 2.15 -14.39
CA ASP A 357 3.68 3.60 -14.19
C ASP A 357 3.11 4.04 -12.83
N MET A 358 2.61 3.11 -12.01
CA MET A 358 2.03 3.38 -10.69
C MET A 358 2.92 4.26 -9.82
N LEU A 359 4.21 3.95 -9.78
CA LEU A 359 5.20 4.62 -8.92
C LEU A 359 5.96 5.74 -9.62
N MET A 360 5.69 5.97 -10.91
CA MET A 360 6.38 6.98 -11.73
C MET A 360 5.67 8.33 -11.76
N VAL A 361 4.49 8.44 -11.13
CA VAL A 361 3.70 9.67 -11.07
C VAL A 361 4.42 10.79 -10.31
N ALA A 362 4.16 12.05 -10.70
CA ALA A 362 4.78 13.23 -10.10
C ALA A 362 4.65 13.26 -8.56
N ARG A 363 3.50 12.79 -8.05
CA ARG A 363 3.22 12.71 -6.64
C ARG A 363 4.21 11.83 -5.87
N VAL A 364 4.59 10.67 -6.41
CA VAL A 364 5.59 9.78 -5.78
C VAL A 364 6.97 10.41 -5.81
N ARG A 365 7.31 11.05 -6.94
CA ARG A 365 8.56 11.81 -7.07
C ARG A 365 8.67 12.92 -6.03
N MET A 366 7.57 13.60 -5.69
CA MET A 366 7.56 14.67 -4.70
C MET A 366 7.53 14.17 -3.25
N TYR A 367 6.60 13.26 -2.92
CA TYR A 367 6.27 12.92 -1.53
C TYR A 367 6.78 11.55 -1.07
N GLY A 368 7.29 10.71 -1.98
CA GLY A 368 7.70 9.34 -1.66
C GLY A 368 6.60 8.35 -2.03
N ILE A 369 6.71 7.10 -1.59
CA ILE A 369 5.62 6.12 -1.76
C ILE A 369 4.54 6.43 -0.71
N PRO A 370 3.24 6.34 -1.05
CA PRO A 370 2.19 6.59 -0.07
C PRO A 370 2.23 5.54 1.04
N ARG A 371 2.06 5.97 2.29
CA ARG A 371 1.94 5.02 3.42
C ARG A 371 0.58 4.34 3.38
N VAL A 372 0.47 3.12 3.89
CA VAL A 372 -0.79 2.36 3.94
C VAL A 372 -1.30 2.34 5.38
N ILE A 373 -2.54 2.76 5.59
CA ILE A 373 -3.19 2.78 6.90
C ILE A 373 -4.40 1.85 6.85
N LEU A 374 -4.43 0.88 7.75
CA LEU A 374 -5.65 0.11 8.03
C LEU A 374 -6.53 0.96 8.95
N VAL A 375 -7.75 1.26 8.49
CA VAL A 375 -8.67 2.17 9.17
C VAL A 375 -9.93 1.43 9.64
N PRO A 376 -10.53 1.83 10.77
CA PRO A 376 -11.74 1.18 11.27
C PRO A 376 -12.92 1.37 10.32
N GLY A 377 -13.87 0.43 10.38
CA GLY A 377 -15.07 0.41 9.54
C GLY A 377 -14.95 -0.44 8.28
N GLN A 378 -15.88 -0.19 7.35
CA GLN A 378 -16.09 -1.03 6.16
C GLN A 378 -16.15 -0.20 4.88
N GLY A 379 -15.88 -0.86 3.75
CA GLY A 379 -16.02 -0.21 2.45
C GLY A 379 -15.00 -0.67 1.41
N TYR A 380 -14.69 0.23 0.48
CA TYR A 380 -13.55 0.10 -0.42
C TYR A 380 -12.35 0.86 0.09
N GLY A 381 -11.16 0.54 -0.43
CA GLY A 381 -9.98 1.35 -0.17
C GLY A 381 -10.07 2.69 -0.89
N THR A 382 -9.42 3.70 -0.33
CA THR A 382 -9.38 5.05 -0.89
C THR A 382 -8.00 5.66 -0.69
N TYR A 383 -7.76 6.81 -1.30
CA TYR A 383 -6.53 7.55 -1.18
C TYR A 383 -6.79 8.90 -0.51
N ASP A 384 -5.98 9.21 0.49
CA ASP A 384 -5.97 10.49 1.18
C ASP A 384 -4.95 11.43 0.53
N TRP A 385 -5.48 12.48 -0.10
CA TRP A 385 -4.65 13.50 -0.74
C TRP A 385 -3.92 14.39 0.26
N ASN A 386 -4.43 14.60 1.47
CA ASN A 386 -3.86 15.57 2.40
C ASN A 386 -2.50 15.12 2.95
N ASP A 387 -2.34 13.84 3.25
CA ASP A 387 -1.11 13.33 3.87
C ASP A 387 -0.43 12.19 3.10
N HIS A 388 -0.88 11.93 1.87
CA HIS A 388 -0.30 10.95 0.96
C HIS A 388 -0.38 9.52 1.54
N THR A 389 -1.60 9.05 1.81
CA THR A 389 -1.83 7.73 2.41
C THR A 389 -2.90 6.93 1.68
N LEU A 390 -2.68 5.63 1.52
CA LEU A 390 -3.70 4.68 1.06
C LEU A 390 -4.46 4.17 2.29
N LEU A 391 -5.77 4.35 2.31
CA LEU A 391 -6.63 3.89 3.39
C LEU A 391 -7.28 2.57 2.99
N MET A 392 -7.09 1.56 3.83
CA MET A 392 -7.66 0.23 3.67
C MET A 392 -8.63 -0.03 4.82
N PRO A 393 -9.94 -0.21 4.59
CA PRO A 393 -10.86 -0.49 5.67
C PRO A 393 -10.53 -1.85 6.30
N ALA A 394 -10.63 -1.93 7.64
CA ALA A 394 -10.44 -3.15 8.40
C ALA A 394 -11.41 -4.26 7.96
N PHE A 395 -12.61 -3.89 7.49
CA PHE A 395 -13.61 -4.83 6.97
C PHE A 395 -13.96 -4.50 5.50
N PRO A 396 -13.15 -4.93 4.52
CA PRO A 396 -13.42 -4.69 3.12
C PRO A 396 -14.77 -5.24 2.66
N THR A 397 -15.54 -4.42 1.93
CA THR A 397 -16.79 -4.87 1.31
C THR A 397 -16.48 -5.72 0.07
N TYR A 398 -17.17 -6.85 -0.05
CA TYR A 398 -16.98 -7.87 -1.09
C TYR A 398 -15.65 -8.63 -1.00
N SER A 399 -14.49 -7.94 -1.12
CA SER A 399 -13.17 -8.58 -1.01
C SER A 399 -12.06 -7.59 -0.70
N ALA A 400 -11.00 -8.08 -0.06
CA ALA A 400 -9.77 -7.31 0.17
C ALA A 400 -9.08 -6.91 -1.14
N GLU A 401 -9.13 -7.78 -2.16
CA GLU A 401 -8.61 -7.50 -3.51
C GLU A 401 -9.30 -6.25 -4.10
N ARG A 402 -10.62 -6.15 -3.95
CA ARG A 402 -11.37 -4.98 -4.42
C ARG A 402 -11.01 -3.71 -3.65
N ALA A 403 -10.84 -3.78 -2.33
CA ALA A 403 -10.42 -2.63 -1.55
C ALA A 403 -9.03 -2.13 -1.98
N ALA A 404 -8.06 -3.03 -2.16
CA ALA A 404 -6.70 -2.68 -2.58
C ALA A 404 -6.71 -2.01 -3.96
N ALA A 405 -7.43 -2.59 -4.92
CA ALA A 405 -7.54 -2.03 -6.25
C ALA A 405 -8.19 -0.65 -6.26
N TYR A 406 -9.21 -0.40 -5.43
CA TYR A 406 -9.86 0.91 -5.32
C TYR A 406 -8.96 1.96 -4.65
N ALA A 407 -8.17 1.59 -3.64
CA ALA A 407 -7.15 2.49 -3.07
C ALA A 407 -6.12 2.90 -4.12
N LEU A 408 -5.65 1.96 -4.93
CA LEU A 408 -4.73 2.25 -6.03
C LEU A 408 -5.40 3.05 -7.16
N ALA A 409 -6.67 2.79 -7.47
CA ALA A 409 -7.42 3.51 -8.50
C ALA A 409 -7.64 4.97 -8.11
N THR A 410 -8.04 5.24 -6.86
CA THR A 410 -8.20 6.60 -6.32
C THR A 410 -6.86 7.33 -6.32
N PHE A 411 -5.78 6.67 -5.90
CA PHE A 411 -4.43 7.21 -6.02
C PHE A 411 -4.03 7.57 -7.44
N ARG A 412 -4.24 6.67 -8.41
CA ARG A 412 -3.90 6.92 -9.83
C ARG A 412 -4.74 8.02 -10.44
N TRP A 413 -6.03 8.07 -10.09
CA TRP A 413 -6.93 9.12 -10.55
C TRP A 413 -6.51 10.48 -9.99
N ASP A 414 -6.31 10.59 -8.69
CA ASP A 414 -6.03 11.89 -8.08
C ASP A 414 -4.63 12.39 -8.44
N SER A 415 -3.65 11.49 -8.54
CA SER A 415 -2.25 11.83 -8.89
C SER A 415 -2.01 12.10 -10.38
N ASP A 416 -3.05 11.98 -11.21
CA ASP A 416 -3.04 12.41 -12.60
C ASP A 416 -3.21 13.94 -12.70
N GLU A 417 -2.17 14.65 -12.28
CA GLU A 417 -2.09 16.12 -12.27
C GLU A 417 -2.10 16.71 -13.68
N ASP A 418 -1.39 16.07 -14.63
CA ASP A 418 -1.34 16.44 -16.04
C ASP A 418 -2.60 16.04 -16.82
N ARG A 419 -3.57 15.40 -16.14
CA ARG A 419 -4.85 14.93 -16.68
C ARG A 419 -4.74 13.97 -17.88
N VAL A 420 -3.60 13.31 -18.08
CA VAL A 420 -3.38 12.41 -19.21
C VAL A 420 -4.37 11.24 -19.13
N LEU A 421 -4.48 10.62 -17.97
CA LEU A 421 -5.39 9.50 -17.73
C LEU A 421 -6.85 9.96 -17.78
N LYS A 422 -7.19 11.04 -17.07
CA LYS A 422 -8.55 11.60 -17.00
C LYS A 422 -9.08 11.95 -18.38
N ASN A 423 -8.32 12.70 -19.16
CA ASN A 423 -8.74 13.16 -20.49
C ASN A 423 -8.91 11.98 -21.45
N SER A 424 -7.97 11.03 -21.46
CA SER A 424 -8.08 9.85 -22.33
C SER A 424 -9.24 8.93 -21.93
N TYR A 425 -9.56 8.82 -20.63
CA TYR A 425 -10.70 8.02 -20.15
C TYR A 425 -12.05 8.70 -20.44
N GLU A 426 -12.13 10.03 -20.36
CA GLU A 426 -13.30 10.84 -20.68
C GLU A 426 -13.69 10.76 -22.17
N LEU A 427 -12.71 10.57 -23.07
CA LEU A 427 -12.93 10.48 -24.51
C LEU A 427 -13.66 9.19 -24.95
N ILE A 428 -13.68 8.16 -24.09
CA ILE A 428 -14.44 6.92 -24.33
C ILE A 428 -15.92 7.27 -24.48
N LYS A 429 -16.56 6.76 -25.54
CA LYS A 429 -17.93 7.15 -25.93
C LYS A 429 -18.94 7.01 -24.79
N GLU A 430 -18.83 5.94 -24.01
CA GLU A 430 -19.67 5.61 -22.86
C GLU A 430 -19.44 6.51 -21.64
N ASN A 431 -18.32 7.24 -21.62
CA ASN A 431 -17.94 8.15 -20.55
C ASN A 431 -18.21 9.62 -20.87
N ARG A 432 -18.49 9.94 -22.14
CA ARG A 432 -18.84 11.30 -22.55
C ARG A 432 -20.05 11.80 -21.77
N ASN A 433 -19.96 13.02 -21.23
CA ASN A 433 -20.99 13.69 -20.43
C ASN A 433 -21.24 13.12 -19.03
N LYS A 434 -20.44 12.15 -18.56
CA LYS A 434 -20.49 11.79 -17.13
C LYS A 434 -20.05 12.96 -16.27
N THR A 435 -20.69 13.12 -15.12
CA THR A 435 -20.16 14.04 -14.09
C THR A 435 -18.77 13.56 -13.64
N THR A 436 -17.96 14.44 -13.05
CA THR A 436 -16.65 14.04 -12.52
C THR A 436 -16.76 12.87 -11.52
N LEU A 437 -17.83 12.84 -10.72
CA LEU A 437 -18.10 11.76 -9.77
C LEU A 437 -18.53 10.46 -10.46
N ASP A 438 -19.35 10.52 -11.50
CA ASP A 438 -19.72 9.29 -12.22
C ASP A 438 -18.54 8.74 -13.02
N LEU A 439 -17.69 9.64 -13.53
CA LEU A 439 -16.49 9.30 -14.27
C LEU A 439 -15.46 8.62 -13.36
N ASN A 440 -15.19 9.17 -12.17
CA ASN A 440 -14.25 8.57 -11.22
C ASN A 440 -14.73 7.19 -10.76
N THR A 441 -16.02 7.03 -10.49
CA THR A 441 -16.61 5.78 -10.02
C THR A 441 -16.54 4.71 -11.11
N SER A 442 -16.75 5.11 -12.37
CA SER A 442 -16.57 4.23 -13.53
C SER A 442 -15.12 3.80 -13.67
N PHE A 443 -14.18 4.75 -13.55
CA PHE A 443 -12.76 4.46 -13.63
C PHE A 443 -12.31 3.47 -12.54
N TYR A 444 -12.72 3.66 -11.28
CA TYR A 444 -12.34 2.75 -10.19
C TYR A 444 -12.81 1.32 -10.44
N LYS A 445 -14.03 1.17 -10.97
CA LYS A 445 -14.57 -0.15 -11.33
C LYS A 445 -13.81 -0.79 -12.48
N ASP A 446 -13.53 -0.04 -13.54
CA ASP A 446 -12.80 -0.54 -14.71
C ASP A 446 -11.34 -0.87 -14.35
N TYR A 447 -10.70 -0.05 -13.51
CA TYR A 447 -9.34 -0.26 -13.01
C TYR A 447 -9.23 -1.48 -12.09
N TYR A 448 -10.22 -1.72 -11.24
CA TYR A 448 -10.32 -2.98 -10.51
C TYR A 448 -10.37 -4.18 -11.45
N LEU A 449 -11.23 -4.17 -12.48
CA LEU A 449 -11.30 -5.26 -13.45
C LEU A 449 -10.00 -5.40 -14.26
N TRP A 450 -9.34 -4.29 -14.56
CA TRP A 450 -8.05 -4.29 -15.24
C TRP A 450 -6.99 -5.06 -14.45
N LEU A 451 -6.78 -4.70 -13.19
CA LEU A 451 -5.77 -5.32 -12.33
C LEU A 451 -6.11 -6.79 -11.98
N THR A 452 -7.37 -7.08 -11.71
CA THR A 452 -7.77 -8.39 -11.16
C THR A 452 -8.17 -9.42 -12.22
N LYS A 453 -8.43 -8.98 -13.46
CA LYS A 453 -8.92 -9.85 -14.55
C LYS A 453 -8.12 -9.68 -15.83
N GLU A 454 -8.07 -8.49 -16.42
CA GLU A 454 -7.42 -8.27 -17.73
C GLU A 454 -5.93 -8.57 -17.70
N LYS A 455 -5.21 -8.07 -16.69
CA LYS A 455 -3.78 -8.36 -16.49
C LYS A 455 -3.48 -9.83 -16.19
N LYS A 456 -4.52 -10.61 -15.82
CA LYS A 456 -4.46 -12.07 -15.63
C LYS A 456 -4.93 -12.85 -16.87
N GLY A 457 -5.15 -12.16 -18.00
CA GLY A 457 -5.51 -12.77 -19.29
C GLY A 457 -7.02 -12.87 -19.59
N TYR A 458 -7.88 -12.43 -18.67
CA TYR A 458 -9.34 -12.47 -18.87
C TYR A 458 -9.84 -11.19 -19.57
N ARG A 459 -10.43 -11.33 -20.75
CA ARG A 459 -11.00 -10.19 -21.50
C ARG A 459 -12.44 -9.90 -21.06
N ILE A 460 -12.60 -8.98 -20.10
CA ILE A 460 -13.87 -8.64 -19.44
C ILE A 460 -14.29 -7.17 -19.70
N LEU A 461 -13.34 -6.26 -19.86
CA LEU A 461 -13.62 -4.86 -20.13
C LEU A 461 -14.26 -4.67 -21.51
N PRO A 462 -15.16 -3.68 -21.67
CA PRO A 462 -15.66 -3.27 -22.97
C PRO A 462 -14.51 -2.96 -23.94
N ARG A 463 -14.69 -3.28 -25.22
CA ARG A 463 -13.62 -3.17 -26.24
C ARG A 463 -12.95 -1.78 -26.29
N ALA A 464 -13.74 -0.71 -26.16
CA ALA A 464 -13.23 0.66 -26.15
C ALA A 464 -12.38 0.92 -24.90
N THR A 465 -12.90 0.58 -23.72
CA THR A 465 -12.18 0.68 -22.44
C THR A 465 -10.89 -0.13 -22.46
N HIS A 466 -10.93 -1.40 -22.86
CA HIS A 466 -9.75 -2.25 -22.97
C HIS A 466 -8.68 -1.62 -23.87
N LYS A 467 -9.06 -1.10 -25.04
CA LYS A 467 -8.10 -0.44 -25.95
C LYS A 467 -7.42 0.76 -25.29
N VAL A 468 -8.17 1.59 -24.58
CA VAL A 468 -7.64 2.76 -23.88
C VAL A 468 -6.75 2.34 -22.71
N PHE A 469 -7.15 1.33 -21.93
CA PHE A 469 -6.35 0.82 -20.81
C PHE A 469 -5.04 0.18 -21.25
N VAL A 470 -5.04 -0.56 -22.37
CA VAL A 470 -3.80 -1.05 -22.99
C VAL A 470 -2.89 0.12 -23.35
N GLN A 471 -3.41 1.22 -23.89
CA GLN A 471 -2.58 2.39 -24.21
C GLN A 471 -2.07 3.12 -22.96
N MET A 472 -2.88 3.23 -21.92
CA MET A 472 -2.54 3.92 -20.68
C MET A 472 -1.56 3.15 -19.79
N PHE A 473 -1.69 1.83 -19.75
CA PHE A 473 -1.00 0.97 -18.77
C PHE A 473 -0.13 -0.13 -19.44
N ALA A 474 0.14 0.02 -20.74
CA ALA A 474 1.20 -0.74 -21.38
C ALA A 474 2.56 -0.23 -20.87
N PRO A 475 3.56 -1.12 -20.73
CA PRO A 475 4.93 -0.68 -20.54
C PRO A 475 5.29 0.25 -21.70
N GLN A 476 5.61 1.51 -21.40
CA GLN A 476 6.12 2.40 -22.43
C GLN A 476 7.44 1.80 -22.92
N ARG A 477 7.51 1.42 -24.21
CA ARG A 477 8.81 1.15 -24.83
C ARG A 477 9.54 2.48 -24.81
N GLU A 478 10.67 2.53 -24.11
CA GLU A 478 11.52 3.72 -24.04
C GLU A 478 11.75 4.24 -25.47
N GLN A 479 11.41 5.52 -25.69
CA GLN A 479 11.93 6.31 -26.80
C GLN A 479 13.29 6.87 -26.43
#